data_AF-A0A9D7P9R4-F1
#
_entry.id   AF-A0A9D7P9R4-F1
#
_cell.length_a   1.000
_cell.length_b   1.000
_cell.length_c   1.000
_cell.angle_alpha   90.00
_cell.angle_beta   90.00
_cell.angle_gamma   90.00
#
_symmetry.space_group_name_H-M   'P 1'
#
loop_
_entity.id
_entity.type
_entity.pdbx_description
1 polymer ?
#
loop_
_entity_poly.entity_id
_entity_poly.type
_entity_poly.pdbx_seq_one_letter_code
_entity_poly.pdbx_strand_id
1 'polypeptide(L)'
;MTEDTALSAPPGRPVRLIPAPPGFWMTLLGVATAAIAPLFGFLIGSMMGAPTGETVLSPMYWGLFIGIVIGGVGVLAAVAGGYRLWRHLHGKAGGSSS
;
A
#
# COMPACT_ATOMS: atom_id res chain seq x y z
N MET A 1 20.64 -54.32 -1.77
CA MET A 1 19.60 -53.64 -2.58
C MET A 1 18.80 -52.78 -1.62
N THR A 2 19.20 -51.52 -1.48
CA THR A 2 18.67 -50.56 -0.50
C THR A 2 18.16 -49.35 -1.27
N GLU A 3 16.93 -48.95 -0.95
CA GLU A 3 16.42 -47.56 -1.03
C GLU A 3 16.12 -46.97 -2.42
N ASP A 4 15.21 -47.59 -3.17
CA ASP A 4 14.50 -46.94 -4.29
C ASP A 4 13.01 -46.72 -3.99
N THR A 5 12.63 -46.59 -2.71
CA THR A 5 11.35 -45.99 -2.31
C THR A 5 11.44 -44.48 -2.50
N ALA A 6 11.80 -44.05 -3.71
CA ALA A 6 11.72 -42.67 -4.13
C ALA A 6 10.29 -42.20 -3.87
N LEU A 7 10.17 -41.29 -2.92
CA LEU A 7 8.96 -40.61 -2.49
C LEU A 7 8.27 -39.99 -3.71
N SER A 8 7.43 -40.77 -4.39
CA SER A 8 6.59 -40.28 -5.47
C SER A 8 5.46 -39.49 -4.82
N ALA A 9 5.74 -38.21 -4.55
CA ALA A 9 4.77 -37.29 -4.02
C ALA A 9 3.57 -37.23 -5.00
N PRO A 10 2.33 -37.31 -4.51
CA PRO A 10 1.15 -37.22 -5.36
C PRO A 10 1.19 -35.95 -6.22
N PRO A 11 0.73 -36.00 -7.48
CA PRO A 11 0.66 -34.81 -8.34
C PRO A 11 -0.05 -33.66 -7.61
N GLY A 12 0.64 -32.53 -7.46
CA GLY A 12 0.10 -31.37 -6.76
C GLY A 12 -1.15 -30.81 -7.45
N ARG A 13 -2.13 -30.36 -6.66
CA ARG A 13 -3.34 -29.69 -7.19
C ARG A 13 -2.93 -28.46 -8.01
N PRO A 14 -3.47 -28.25 -9.23
CA PRO A 14 -3.15 -27.08 -10.02
C PRO A 14 -3.57 -25.80 -9.28
N VAL A 15 -2.60 -24.91 -9.04
CA VAL A 15 -2.84 -23.59 -8.44
C VAL A 15 -3.17 -22.60 -9.55
N ARG A 16 -4.40 -22.07 -9.56
CA ARG A 16 -4.77 -20.93 -10.42
C ARG A 16 -4.55 -19.63 -9.67
N LEU A 17 -3.58 -18.83 -10.12
CA LEU A 17 -3.38 -17.46 -9.64
C LEU A 17 -4.42 -16.55 -10.30
N ILE A 18 -5.32 -15.98 -9.51
CA ILE A 18 -6.26 -14.95 -9.98
C ILE A 18 -5.57 -13.60 -9.78
N PRO A 19 -5.42 -12.77 -10.83
CA PRO A 19 -4.82 -11.45 -10.69
C PRO A 19 -5.67 -10.57 -9.77
N ALA A 20 -5.00 -9.73 -8.97
CA ALA A 20 -5.67 -8.81 -8.08
C ALA A 20 -6.59 -7.85 -8.86
N PRO A 21 -7.78 -7.50 -8.34
CA PRO A 21 -8.72 -6.63 -9.02
C PRO A 21 -8.12 -5.26 -9.39
N PRO A 22 -8.52 -4.66 -10.52
CA PRO A 22 -8.08 -3.32 -10.91
C PRO A 22 -8.39 -2.29 -9.81
N GLY A 23 -7.38 -1.57 -9.34
CA GLY A 23 -7.51 -0.60 -8.25
C GLY A 23 -7.09 -1.10 -6.88
N PHE A 24 -7.01 -2.43 -6.65
CA PHE A 24 -6.61 -3.00 -5.36
C PHE A 24 -5.24 -2.50 -4.87
N TRP A 25 -4.21 -2.61 -5.72
CA TRP A 25 -2.85 -2.18 -5.37
C TRP A 25 -2.76 -0.69 -5.13
N MET A 26 -3.52 0.10 -5.90
CA MET A 26 -3.55 1.55 -5.76
C MET A 26 -4.20 1.95 -4.42
N THR A 27 -5.26 1.24 -4.01
CA THR A 27 -5.87 1.41 -2.68
C THR A 27 -4.91 1.01 -1.57
N LEU A 28 -4.33 -0.18 -1.66
CA LEU A 28 -3.47 -0.73 -0.62
C LEU A 28 -2.23 0.14 -0.39
N LEU A 29 -1.53 0.49 -1.47
CA LEU A 29 -0.35 1.35 -1.40
C LEU A 29 -0.73 2.77 -0.98
N GLY A 30 -1.83 3.31 -1.48
CA GLY A 30 -2.31 4.63 -1.08
C GLY A 30 -2.59 4.73 0.43
N VAL A 31 -3.29 3.74 0.99
CA VAL A 31 -3.57 3.67 2.44
C VAL A 31 -2.27 3.49 3.23
N ALA A 32 -1.39 2.60 2.80
CA ALA A 32 -0.10 2.39 3.46
C ALA A 32 0.74 3.68 3.46
N THR A 33 0.85 4.38 2.34
CA THR A 33 1.56 5.66 2.22
C THR A 33 0.89 6.74 3.07
N ALA A 34 -0.44 6.82 3.09
CA ALA A 34 -1.19 7.78 3.89
C ALA A 34 -0.91 7.65 5.39
N ALA A 35 -0.80 6.41 5.88
CA ALA A 35 -0.51 6.14 7.29
C ALA A 35 0.97 6.33 7.64
N ILE A 36 1.87 5.86 6.77
CA ILE A 36 3.31 5.77 7.06
C ILE A 36 4.03 7.10 6.83
N ALA A 37 3.64 7.88 5.81
CA ALA A 37 4.37 9.10 5.44
C ALA A 37 4.40 10.18 6.55
N PRO A 38 3.30 10.49 7.27
CA PRO A 38 3.35 11.44 8.38
C PRO A 38 4.26 10.99 9.52
N LEU A 39 4.22 9.68 9.85
CA LEU A 39 5.05 9.10 10.90
C LEU A 39 6.55 9.19 10.54
N PHE A 40 6.91 8.85 9.30
CA PHE A 40 8.29 8.98 8.83
C PHE A 40 8.73 10.44 8.75
N GLY A 41 7.88 11.34 8.27
CA GLY A 41 8.16 12.77 8.22
C GLY A 41 8.45 13.34 9.62
N PHE A 42 7.60 13.00 10.59
CA PHE A 42 7.81 13.36 11.99
C PHE A 42 9.11 12.78 12.55
N LEU A 43 9.36 11.47 12.32
CA LEU A 43 10.54 10.79 12.83
C LEU A 43 11.83 11.41 12.29
N ILE A 44 11.92 11.61 10.97
CA ILE A 44 13.08 12.24 10.33
C ILE A 44 13.26 13.67 10.86
N GLY A 45 12.17 14.45 10.93
CA GLY A 45 12.22 15.81 11.47
C GLY A 45 12.69 15.87 12.93
N SER A 46 12.34 14.86 13.74
CA SER A 46 12.81 14.75 15.12
C SER A 46 14.30 14.37 15.23
N MET A 47 14.80 13.51 14.33
CA MET A 47 16.21 13.10 14.29
C MET A 47 17.15 14.24 13.89
N MET A 48 16.65 15.23 13.15
CA MET A 48 17.45 16.39 12.73
C MET A 48 17.81 17.35 13.88
N GLY A 49 17.22 17.18 15.07
CA GLY A 49 17.57 17.93 16.27
C GLY A 49 17.03 19.38 16.32
N ALA A 50 17.25 20.04 17.45
CA ALA A 50 16.82 21.42 17.65
C ALA A 50 17.79 22.40 16.95
N PRO A 51 17.29 23.34 16.15
CA PRO A 51 18.15 24.30 15.45
C PRO A 51 18.80 25.24 16.47
N THR A 52 20.10 25.45 16.34
CA THR A 52 20.91 26.32 17.22
C THR A 52 20.81 27.82 16.86
N GLY A 53 19.92 28.19 15.94
CA GLY A 53 19.72 29.58 15.48
C GLY A 53 18.26 29.95 15.23
N GLU A 54 18.00 31.22 14.88
CA GLU A 54 16.67 31.75 14.56
C GLU A 54 16.11 31.12 13.28
N THR A 55 15.51 29.95 13.41
CA THR A 55 14.71 29.33 12.35
C THR A 55 13.25 29.57 12.65
N VAL A 56 12.52 30.11 11.66
CA VAL A 56 11.10 30.44 11.77
C VAL A 56 10.24 29.20 12.09
N LEU A 57 10.69 28.00 11.69
CA LEU A 57 10.03 26.73 11.99
C LEU A 57 11.04 25.64 12.34
N SER A 58 10.70 24.79 13.32
CA SER A 58 11.53 23.67 13.72
C SER A 58 11.61 22.60 12.62
N PRO A 59 12.75 21.87 12.50
CA PRO A 59 12.90 20.76 11.56
C PRO A 59 11.83 19.67 11.73
N MET A 60 11.33 19.47 12.95
CA MET A 60 10.22 18.57 13.25
C MET A 60 8.93 18.98 12.51
N TYR A 61 8.61 20.27 12.49
CA TYR A 61 7.43 20.77 11.80
C TYR A 61 7.55 20.56 10.29
N TRP A 62 8.71 20.86 9.71
CA TRP A 62 8.97 20.65 8.28
C TRP A 62 8.87 19.19 7.89
N GLY A 63 9.47 18.29 8.69
CA GLY A 63 9.37 16.85 8.48
C GLY A 63 7.92 16.37 8.51
N LEU A 64 7.15 16.77 9.52
CA LEU A 64 5.73 16.42 9.62
C LEU A 64 4.91 16.98 8.44
N PHE A 65 5.14 18.24 8.07
CA PHE A 65 4.44 18.88 6.95
C PHE A 65 4.66 18.13 5.64
N ILE A 66 5.91 17.80 5.32
CA ILE A 66 6.25 17.01 4.12
C ILE A 66 5.58 15.62 4.20
N GLY A 67 5.63 14.98 5.37
CA GLY A 67 4.98 13.69 5.62
C GLY A 67 3.47 13.73 5.40
N ILE A 68 2.79 14.79 5.84
CA ILE A 68 1.35 15.01 5.64
C ILE A 68 1.03 15.25 4.16
N VAL A 69 1.82 16.05 3.46
CA VAL A 69 1.61 16.31 2.02
C VAL A 69 1.72 15.00 1.23
N ILE A 70 2.76 14.21 1.47
CA ILE A 70 2.94 12.89 0.84
C ILE A 70 1.81 11.95 1.24
N GLY A 71 1.44 11.94 2.53
CA GLY A 71 0.32 11.14 3.03
C GLY A 71 -1.01 11.50 2.35
N GLY A 72 -1.25 12.79 2.10
CA GLY A 72 -2.41 13.29 1.37
C GLY A 72 -2.47 12.78 -0.07
N VAL A 73 -1.33 12.74 -0.78
CA VAL A 73 -1.24 12.10 -2.11
C VAL A 73 -1.58 10.60 -2.01
N GLY A 74 -1.13 9.92 -0.94
CA GLY A 74 -1.51 8.55 -0.62
C GLY A 74 -3.02 8.37 -0.47
N VAL A 75 -3.70 9.29 0.23
CA VAL A 75 -5.17 9.30 0.37
C VAL A 75 -5.85 9.46 -1.00
N LEU A 76 -5.38 10.38 -1.84
CA LEU A 76 -5.93 10.57 -3.19
C LEU A 76 -5.78 9.30 -4.03
N ALA A 77 -4.61 8.66 -3.96
CA ALA A 77 -4.37 7.38 -4.62
C ALA A 77 -5.31 6.29 -4.07
N ALA A 78 -5.52 6.25 -2.76
CA ALA A 78 -6.39 5.28 -2.11
C ALA A 78 -7.85 5.41 -2.57
N VAL A 79 -8.35 6.64 -2.63
CA VAL A 79 -9.71 6.94 -3.08
C VAL A 79 -9.89 6.59 -4.54
N ALA A 80 -8.94 6.98 -5.41
CA ALA A 80 -8.99 6.65 -6.84
C ALA A 80 -8.90 5.13 -7.10
N GLY A 81 -8.05 4.43 -6.35
CA GLY A 81 -7.97 2.97 -6.37
C GLY A 81 -9.27 2.30 -5.93
N GLY A 82 -9.83 2.77 -4.81
CA GLY A 82 -11.09 2.28 -4.25
C GLY A 82 -12.26 2.52 -5.20
N TYR A 83 -12.32 3.67 -5.84
CA TYR A 83 -13.32 3.99 -6.86
C TYR A 83 -13.20 3.06 -8.09
N ARG A 84 -11.99 2.83 -8.59
CA ARG A 84 -11.76 1.87 -9.70
C ARG A 84 -12.14 0.45 -9.33
N LEU A 85 -11.84 0.04 -8.09
CA LEU A 85 -12.21 -1.27 -7.56
C LEU A 85 -13.74 -1.42 -7.46
N TRP A 86 -14.41 -0.44 -6.84
CA TRP A 86 -15.85 -0.42 -6.68
C TRP A 86 -16.58 -0.50 -8.03
N ARG A 87 -16.13 0.28 -9.03
CA ARG A 87 -16.65 0.25 -10.39
C ARG A 87 -16.44 -1.11 -11.07
N HIS A 88 -15.29 -1.76 -10.88
CA HIS A 88 -15.04 -3.07 -11.47
C HIS A 88 -15.93 -4.17 -10.86
N LEU A 89 -16.20 -4.09 -9.56
CA LEU A 89 -17.06 -5.04 -8.86
C LEU A 89 -18.54 -4.85 -9.21
N HIS A 90 -19.03 -3.60 -9.26
CA HIS A 90 -20.43 -3.30 -9.60
C HIS A 90 -20.73 -3.44 -11.10
N GLY A 91 -19.75 -3.20 -11.98
CA GLY A 91 -19.89 -3.46 -13.41
C GLY A 91 -20.06 -4.94 -13.77
N LYS A 92 -19.54 -5.86 -12.94
CA LYS A 92 -19.77 -7.31 -13.08
C LYS A 92 -21.12 -7.76 -12.50
N ALA A 93 -21.62 -7.07 -11.47
CA ALA A 93 -22.89 -7.40 -10.82
C ALA A 93 -24.13 -7.07 -11.69
N GLY A 94 -24.01 -6.13 -12.64
CA GLY A 94 -25.09 -5.78 -13.58
C GLY A 94 -25.18 -6.65 -14.84
N GLY A 95 -24.32 -7.67 -14.99
CA GLY A 95 -24.19 -8.48 -16.21
C GLY A 95 -24.83 -9.87 -16.16
N SER A 96 -25.47 -10.29 -15.06
CA SER A 96 -26.11 -11.61 -14.97
C SER A 96 -27.61 -11.59 -15.33
N SER A 97 -27.94 -10.98 -16.47
CA SER A 97 -29.26 -11.16 -17.08
C SER A 97 -29.20 -10.95 -18.60
N SER A 98 -28.71 -11.96 -19.32
CA SER A 98 -29.17 -12.34 -20.67
C SER A 98 -28.55 -13.67 -21.05
#